data_AF-Q0DJ18-F1
#
_entry.id   AF-Q0DJ18-F1
#
_cell.length_a   1.000
_cell.length_b   1.000
_cell.length_c   1.000
_cell.angle_alpha   90.00
_cell.angle_beta   90.00
_cell.angle_gamma   90.00
#
_symmetry.space_group_name_H-M   'P 1'
#
loop_
_entity.id
_entity.type
_entity.pdbx_description
1 polymer ?
#
loop_
_entity_poly.entity_id
_entity_poly.type
_entity_poly.pdbx_seq_one_letter_code
_entity_poly.pdbx_strand_id
1 'polypeptide(L)'
;MAAAAVRVDKATSELLLGPDWTLNIDICDAVNSDHGQAKEVIKALKKRLQHKNSKVQFFALTLLETLMKNCGDHVHSQVVERDILQEMIKIVKKKVTFFPYGNFGVIYLRTTVIKCHLIFHCHVFLRPYTSLLGIF
;
A
#
# COMPACT_ATOMS: atom_id res chain seq x y z
N MET A 1 3.98 -20.02 -7.51
CA MET A 1 3.21 -18.89 -8.11
C MET A 1 1.92 -18.51 -7.35
N ALA A 2 1.57 -19.03 -6.16
CA ALA A 2 0.26 -18.70 -5.53
C ALA A 2 0.28 -18.19 -4.07
N ALA A 3 1.38 -18.34 -3.32
CA ALA A 3 1.36 -18.08 -1.87
C ALA A 3 1.13 -16.60 -1.51
N ALA A 4 1.82 -15.67 -2.19
CA ALA A 4 1.72 -14.23 -1.91
C ALA A 4 0.31 -13.67 -2.16
N ALA A 5 -0.30 -14.03 -3.30
CA ALA A 5 -1.64 -13.58 -3.64
C ALA A 5 -2.70 -14.11 -2.64
N VAL A 6 -2.59 -15.37 -2.22
CA VAL A 6 -3.49 -15.97 -1.23
C VAL A 6 -3.39 -15.27 0.12
N ARG A 7 -2.17 -14.92 0.57
CA ARG A 7 -2.00 -14.14 1.82
C ARG A 7 -2.65 -12.77 1.72
N VAL A 8 -2.46 -12.06 0.61
CA VAL A 8 -3.07 -10.74 0.37
C VAL A 8 -4.60 -10.84 0.30
N ASP A 9 -5.15 -11.85 -0.36
CA ASP A 9 -6.61 -12.06 -0.43
C ASP A 9 -7.22 -12.32 0.96
N LYS A 10 -6.53 -13.11 1.80
CA LYS A 10 -6.95 -13.37 3.18
C LYS A 10 -6.89 -12.11 4.04
N ALA A 11 -5.76 -11.39 4.01
CA ALA A 11 -5.55 -10.15 4.77
C ALA A 11 -6.50 -9.02 4.36
N THR A 12 -7.09 -9.10 3.17
CA THR A 12 -8.02 -8.09 2.64
C THR A 12 -9.41 -8.65 2.36
N SER A 13 -9.79 -9.75 3.04
CA SER A 13 -11.09 -10.38 2.88
C SER A 13 -12.21 -9.48 3.37
N GLU A 14 -13.35 -9.49 2.66
CA GLU A 14 -14.54 -8.73 3.07
C GLU A 14 -15.20 -9.29 4.34
N LEU A 15 -14.88 -10.53 4.70
CA LEU A 15 -15.39 -11.23 5.88
C LEU A 15 -14.70 -10.79 7.18
N LEU A 16 -13.56 -10.09 7.09
CA LEU A 16 -12.83 -9.62 8.28
C LEU A 16 -13.64 -8.58 9.04
N LEU A 17 -13.70 -8.68 10.37
CA LEU A 17 -14.36 -7.66 11.20
C LEU A 17 -13.51 -6.39 11.37
N GLY A 18 -12.21 -6.49 11.13
CA GLY A 18 -11.24 -5.39 11.16
C GLY A 18 -9.91 -5.83 10.55
N PRO A 19 -8.89 -4.95 10.57
CA PRO A 19 -7.57 -5.29 10.03
C PRO A 19 -6.94 -6.47 10.77
N ASP A 20 -6.50 -7.48 10.03
CA ASP A 20 -5.73 -8.60 10.59
C ASP A 20 -4.26 -8.20 10.67
N TRP A 21 -3.87 -7.62 11.80
CA TRP A 21 -2.50 -7.18 12.02
C TRP A 21 -1.50 -8.33 12.01
N THR A 22 -1.91 -9.51 12.47
CA THR A 22 -1.06 -10.69 12.46
C THR A 22 -0.71 -11.09 11.04
N LEU A 23 -1.70 -11.17 10.13
CA LEU A 23 -1.44 -11.45 8.72
C LEU A 23 -0.68 -10.31 8.02
N ASN A 24 -0.96 -9.05 8.36
CA ASN A 24 -0.25 -7.93 7.75
C ASN A 24 1.25 -7.95 8.07
N ILE A 25 1.62 -8.26 9.31
CA ILE A 25 3.02 -8.37 9.73
C ILE A 25 3.67 -9.62 9.12
N ASP A 26 2.98 -10.77 9.10
CA ASP A 26 3.49 -11.98 8.41
C ASP A 26 3.82 -11.73 6.93
N ILE A 27 2.99 -10.95 6.23
CA ILE A 27 3.27 -10.55 4.85
C ILE A 27 4.50 -9.64 4.78
N CYS A 28 4.68 -8.70 5.72
CA CYS A 28 5.87 -7.85 5.75
C CYS A 28 7.14 -8.67 5.98
N ASP A 29 7.10 -9.61 6.93
CA ASP A 29 8.23 -10.49 7.25
C ASP A 29 8.59 -11.39 6.07
N ALA A 30 7.58 -11.94 5.36
CA ALA A 30 7.80 -12.72 4.15
C ALA A 30 8.45 -11.90 3.03
N VAL A 31 8.00 -10.66 2.82
CA VAL A 31 8.57 -9.74 1.82
C VAL A 31 9.99 -9.31 2.19
N ASN A 32 10.25 -9.05 3.47
CA ASN A 32 11.59 -8.69 3.94
C ASN A 32 12.57 -9.88 3.89
N SER A 33 12.08 -11.11 4.06
CA SER A 33 12.89 -12.33 3.94
C SER A 33 13.25 -12.66 2.49
N ASP A 34 12.33 -12.37 1.56
CA ASP A 34 12.53 -12.57 0.12
C ASP A 34 11.98 -11.37 -0.65
N HIS A 35 12.88 -10.43 -0.97
CA HIS A 35 12.54 -9.22 -1.71
C HIS A 35 11.91 -9.52 -3.09
N GLY A 36 12.12 -10.71 -3.66
CA GLY A 36 11.47 -11.14 -4.90
C GLY A 36 9.95 -11.22 -4.78
N GLN A 37 9.41 -11.41 -3.57
CA GLN A 37 7.96 -11.49 -3.32
C GLN A 37 7.26 -10.15 -3.38
N ALA A 38 7.99 -9.04 -3.19
CA ALA A 38 7.42 -7.69 -3.23
C ALA A 38 6.62 -7.44 -4.51
N LYS A 39 7.14 -7.89 -5.65
CA LYS A 39 6.49 -7.74 -6.96
C LYS A 39 5.11 -8.40 -7.00
N GLU A 40 4.99 -9.65 -6.53
CA GLU A 40 3.73 -10.38 -6.56
C GLU A 40 2.76 -9.90 -5.47
N VAL A 41 3.26 -9.52 -4.29
CA VAL A 41 2.45 -8.91 -3.22
C VAL A 41 1.83 -7.59 -3.69
N ILE A 42 2.63 -6.66 -4.22
CA ILE A 42 2.14 -5.35 -4.69
C ILE A 42 1.20 -5.51 -5.89
N LYS A 43 1.46 -6.47 -6.78
CA LYS A 43 0.55 -6.80 -7.89
C LYS A 43 -0.79 -7.34 -7.40
N ALA A 44 -0.81 -8.24 -6.42
CA ALA A 44 -2.05 -8.72 -5.81
C ALA A 44 -2.78 -7.57 -5.10
N LEU A 45 -2.05 -6.75 -4.36
CA LEU A 45 -2.57 -5.58 -3.65
C LEU A 45 -3.25 -4.57 -4.59
N LYS A 46 -2.64 -4.30 -5.76
CA LYS A 46 -3.24 -3.45 -6.80
C LYS A 46 -4.62 -3.96 -7.22
N LYS A 47 -4.77 -5.27 -7.42
CA LYS A 47 -6.07 -5.88 -7.75
C LYS A 47 -7.10 -5.66 -6.63
N ARG A 48 -6.68 -5.73 -5.36
CA ARG A 48 -7.56 -5.47 -4.20
C ARG A 48 -7.97 -3.99 -4.11
N LEU A 49 -7.09 -3.05 -4.44
CA LEU A 49 -7.42 -1.63 -4.54
C LEU A 49 -8.48 -1.34 -5.63
N GLN A 50 -8.48 -2.12 -6.70
CA GLN A 50 -9.44 -2.02 -7.80
C GLN A 50 -10.78 -2.74 -7.53
N HIS A 51 -10.90 -3.41 -6.38
CA HIS A 51 -12.09 -4.17 -6.04
C HIS A 51 -13.32 -3.28 -5.86
N LYS A 52 -14.52 -3.77 -6.14
CA LYS A 52 -15.77 -2.98 -6.01
C LYS A 52 -16.16 -2.72 -4.55
N ASN A 53 -15.82 -3.65 -3.65
CA ASN A 53 -16.15 -3.57 -2.24
C ASN A 53 -15.20 -2.60 -1.50
N SER A 54 -15.76 -1.52 -0.95
CA SER A 54 -15.04 -0.49 -0.18
C SER A 54 -14.27 -1.06 1.03
N LYS A 55 -14.77 -2.15 1.64
CA LYS A 55 -14.11 -2.80 2.77
C LYS A 55 -12.83 -3.51 2.36
N VAL A 56 -12.85 -4.18 1.20
CA VAL A 56 -11.65 -4.78 0.60
C VAL A 56 -10.63 -3.70 0.24
N GLN A 57 -11.08 -2.59 -0.36
CA GLN A 57 -10.21 -1.46 -0.66
C GLN A 57 -9.58 -0.87 0.61
N PHE A 58 -10.35 -0.71 1.68
CA PHE A 58 -9.86 -0.23 2.97
C PHE A 58 -8.74 -1.11 3.52
N PHE A 59 -8.97 -2.43 3.62
CA PHE A 59 -7.93 -3.33 4.11
C PHE A 59 -6.71 -3.39 3.21
N ALA A 60 -6.89 -3.27 1.88
CA ALA A 60 -5.76 -3.15 0.95
C ALA A 60 -4.94 -1.88 1.20
N LEU A 61 -5.57 -0.75 1.51
CA LEU A 61 -4.87 0.48 1.89
C LEU A 61 -4.16 0.35 3.24
N THR A 62 -4.76 -0.34 4.21
CA THR A 62 -4.12 -0.63 5.50
C THR A 62 -2.89 -1.51 5.33
N LEU A 63 -2.99 -2.56 4.51
CA LEU A 63 -1.85 -3.43 4.19
C LEU A 63 -0.77 -2.67 3.43
N LEU A 64 -1.12 -1.83 2.45
CA LEU A 64 -0.18 -0.97 1.74
C LEU A 64 0.59 -0.05 2.70
N GLU A 65 -0.10 0.60 3.63
CA GLU A 65 0.55 1.47 4.61
C GLU A 65 1.50 0.69 5.53
N THR A 66 1.11 -0.52 5.91
CA THR A 66 1.94 -1.39 6.76
C THR A 66 3.21 -1.80 6.01
N LEU A 67 3.08 -2.21 4.74
CA LEU A 67 4.22 -2.53 3.88
C LEU A 67 5.16 -1.34 3.68
N MET A 68 4.62 -0.14 3.42
CA MET A 68 5.44 1.07 3.23
C MET A 68 6.22 1.48 4.49
N LYS A 69 5.70 1.17 5.69
CA LYS A 69 6.34 1.48 6.97
C LYS A 69 7.35 0.43 7.45
N ASN A 70 7.10 -0.85 7.14
CA ASN A 70 7.86 -1.97 7.70
C ASN A 70 8.79 -2.63 6.66
N CYS A 71 8.64 -2.31 5.38
CA CYS A 71 9.53 -2.79 4.32
C CYS A 71 10.37 -1.64 3.75
N GLY A 72 11.57 -1.98 3.28
CA GLY A 72 12.51 -1.02 2.70
C GLY A 72 12.22 -0.62 1.25
N ASP A 73 13.21 0.01 0.62
CA ASP A 73 13.17 0.59 -0.75
C ASP A 73 12.64 -0.35 -1.83
N HIS A 74 12.80 -1.67 -1.67
CA HIS A 74 12.34 -2.66 -2.63
C HIS A 74 10.80 -2.67 -2.78
N VAL A 75 10.05 -2.45 -1.69
CA VAL A 75 8.60 -2.28 -1.74
C VAL A 75 8.24 -0.94 -2.36
N HIS A 76 8.91 0.13 -1.93
CA HIS A 76 8.63 1.48 -2.45
C HIS A 76 8.81 1.54 -3.97
N SER A 77 9.89 0.94 -4.48
CA SER A 77 10.16 0.83 -5.91
C SER A 77 9.03 0.13 -6.67
N GLN A 78 8.50 -0.98 -6.13
CA GLN A 78 7.36 -1.70 -6.73
C GLN A 78 6.06 -0.89 -6.69
N VAL A 79 5.84 -0.08 -5.65
CA VAL A 79 4.65 0.78 -5.53
C VAL A 79 4.66 1.88 -6.59
N VAL A 80 5.84 2.43 -6.93
CA VAL A 80 6.03 3.35 -8.07
C VAL A 80 5.82 2.63 -9.40
N GLU A 81 6.55 1.54 -9.63
CA GLU A 81 6.54 0.80 -10.91
C GLU A 81 5.15 0.28 -11.29
N ARG A 82 4.28 0.06 -10.30
CA ARG A 82 2.92 -0.46 -10.49
C ARG A 82 1.84 0.63 -10.45
N ASP A 83 2.18 1.91 -10.41
CA ASP A 83 1.22 3.03 -10.39
C ASP A 83 0.18 2.94 -9.25
N ILE A 84 0.57 2.43 -8.08
CA ILE A 84 -0.37 2.26 -6.96
C ILE A 84 -0.96 3.60 -6.53
N LEU A 85 -0.17 4.68 -6.58
CA LEU A 85 -0.62 6.03 -6.26
C LEU A 85 -1.80 6.47 -7.13
N GLN A 86 -1.82 6.11 -8.41
CA GLN A 86 -2.92 6.45 -9.32
C GLN A 86 -4.22 5.74 -8.90
N GLU A 87 -4.13 4.49 -8.46
CA GLU A 87 -5.29 3.76 -7.94
C GLU A 87 -5.82 4.39 -6.64
N MET A 88 -4.93 4.84 -5.74
CA MET A 88 -5.35 5.54 -4.52
C MET A 88 -6.07 6.86 -4.81
N ILE A 89 -5.56 7.65 -5.77
CA ILE A 89 -6.21 8.91 -6.19
C ILE A 89 -7.61 8.64 -6.75
N LYS A 90 -7.79 7.56 -7.53
CA LYS A 90 -9.11 7.17 -8.05
C LYS A 90 -10.08 6.83 -6.91
N ILE A 91 -9.62 6.12 -5.88
CA ILE A 91 -10.43 5.79 -4.70
C ILE A 91 -10.86 7.08 -3.97
N VAL A 92 -9.93 8.03 -3.73
CA VAL A 92 -10.25 9.33 -3.08
C VAL A 92 -11.30 10.12 -3.85
N LYS A 93 -11.18 10.17 -5.18
CA LYS A 93 -12.12 10.91 -6.04
C LYS A 93 -13.51 10.29 -6.04
N LYS A 94 -13.62 8.98 -5.81
CA LYS A 94 -14.88 8.27 -5.71
C LYS A 94 -15.50 8.58 -4.35
N LYS A 95 -16.35 9.62 -4.29
CA LYS A 95 -17.07 10.10 -3.08
C LYS A 95 -17.85 9.02 -2.30
N VAL A 96 -17.94 7.78 -2.79
CA VAL A 96 -18.77 6.68 -2.29
C VAL A 96 -17.92 5.53 -1.77
N THR A 97 -16.94 5.81 -0.91
CA THR A 97 -16.34 4.77 -0.07
C THR A 97 -16.96 4.88 1.32
N PHE A 98 -18.05 4.14 1.54
CA PHE A 98 -18.55 3.87 2.89
C PHE A 98 -17.48 3.03 3.60
N PHE A 99 -16.64 3.69 4.39
CA PHE A 99 -15.71 3.00 5.26
C PHE A 99 -16.48 2.52 6.49
N PRO A 100 -16.31 1.25 6.90
CA PRO A 100 -17.03 0.69 8.05
C PRO A 100 -16.76 1.44 9.36
N TYR A 101 -15.73 2.30 9.39
CA TYR A 101 -15.36 3.16 10.53
C TYR A 101 -15.74 4.65 10.35
N GLY A 102 -16.67 4.98 9.46
CA GLY A 102 -17.16 6.35 9.27
C GLY A 102 -16.11 7.36 8.78
N ASN A 103 -16.14 8.60 9.30
CA ASN A 103 -15.20 9.68 8.94
C ASN A 103 -13.71 9.28 9.12
N PHE A 104 -13.43 8.33 10.00
CA PHE A 104 -12.08 7.84 10.27
C PHE A 104 -11.42 7.22 9.02
N GLY A 105 -12.18 6.53 8.17
CA GLY A 105 -11.65 5.93 6.94
C GLY A 105 -11.29 6.96 5.87
N VAL A 106 -12.03 8.08 5.81
CA VAL A 106 -11.72 9.20 4.89
C VAL A 106 -10.46 9.94 5.35
N ILE A 107 -10.31 10.14 6.67
CA ILE A 107 -9.10 10.71 7.28
C ILE A 107 -7.90 9.78 7.04
N TYR A 108 -8.09 8.47 7.23
CA TYR A 108 -7.08 7.46 6.94
C TYR A 108 -6.61 7.54 5.50
N LEU A 109 -7.52 7.47 4.52
CA LEU A 109 -7.14 7.53 3.11
C LEU A 109 -6.44 8.85 2.73
N ARG A 110 -6.90 10.00 3.24
CA ARG A 110 -6.22 11.28 3.01
C ARG A 110 -4.80 11.29 3.59
N THR A 111 -4.63 10.82 4.82
CA THR A 111 -3.31 10.76 5.47
C THR A 111 -2.38 9.75 4.80
N THR A 112 -2.86 8.57 4.38
CA THR A 112 -2.08 7.58 3.64
C THR A 112 -1.68 8.09 2.26
N VAL A 113 -2.57 8.78 1.52
CA VAL A 113 -2.23 9.39 0.21
C VAL A 113 -1.20 10.50 0.36
N ILE A 114 -1.38 11.40 1.33
CA ILE A 114 -0.43 12.50 1.60
C ILE A 114 0.93 11.92 2.02
N LYS A 115 0.95 10.94 2.92
CA LYS A 115 2.19 10.26 3.33
C LYS A 115 2.85 9.53 2.18
N CYS A 116 2.10 8.76 1.39
CA CYS A 116 2.67 8.09 0.21
C CYS A 116 3.25 9.13 -0.75
N HIS A 117 2.52 10.19 -1.07
CA HIS A 117 3.00 11.24 -1.97
C HIS A 117 4.29 11.91 -1.44
N LEU A 118 4.34 12.26 -0.16
CA LEU A 118 5.54 12.82 0.49
C LEU A 118 6.71 11.83 0.53
N ILE A 119 6.46 10.56 0.86
CA ILE A 119 7.48 9.49 0.88
C ILE A 119 8.01 9.25 -0.53
N PHE A 120 7.15 9.21 -1.55
CA PHE A 120 7.57 9.03 -2.94
C PHE A 120 8.35 10.22 -3.48
N HIS A 121 7.94 11.44 -3.14
CA HIS A 121 8.66 12.65 -3.54
C HIS A 121 10.00 12.80 -2.80
N CYS A 122 10.12 12.26 -1.58
CA CYS A 122 11.35 12.31 -0.80
C CYS A 122 12.33 11.17 -1.21
N HIS A 123 11.89 9.92 -1.34
CA HIS A 123 12.83 8.80 -1.56
C HIS A 123 13.21 8.55 -3.03
N VAL A 124 12.32 8.85 -3.98
CA VAL A 124 12.57 8.60 -5.42
C VAL A 124 13.34 9.76 -6.08
N PHE A 125 13.19 10.98 -5.57
CA PHE A 125 13.85 12.18 -6.13
C PHE A 125 15.20 12.53 -5.47
N LEU A 126 15.62 11.86 -4.39
CA LEU A 126 16.90 12.13 -3.72
C LEU A 126 18.09 11.31 -4.24
N ARG A 127 17.91 10.34 -5.15
CA ARG A 127 19.07 9.63 -5.75
C ARG A 127 19.73 10.35 -6.95
N PRO A 128 19.08 11.26 -7.69
CA PRO A 128 19.78 12.12 -8.65
C PRO A 128 20.17 13.52 -8.11
N TYR A 129 19.55 14.00 -7.03
CA TYR A 129 19.72 15.39 -6.57
C TYR A 129 20.75 15.61 -5.46
N THR A 130 21.34 14.57 -4.87
CA THR A 130 22.53 14.75 -4.00
C THR A 130 23.79 15.14 -4.78
N SER A 131 23.81 14.95 -6.11
CA SER A 131 24.89 15.42 -6.99
C SER A 131 24.61 16.78 -7.64
N LEU A 132 23.37 17.30 -7.57
CA LEU A 132 22.97 18.54 -8.24
C LEU A 132 22.72 19.72 -7.28
N LEU A 133 22.66 19.48 -5.96
CA LEU A 133 22.40 20.54 -4.98
C LEU A 133 23.65 21.14 -4.31
N GLY A 134 24.85 20.61 -4.53
CA GLY A 134 26.11 21.30 -4.16
C GLY A 134 26.10 21.95 -2.77
N ILE A 135 25.65 21.23 -1.73
CA ILE A 135 25.63 21.75 -0.35
C ILE A 135 26.92 21.31 0.33
N PHE A 136 27.85 22.26 0.45
CA PHE A 136 28.78 22.38 1.57
C PHE A 136 28.00 22.69 2.86
#